data_AF-A0A832YB38-F1
#
_entry.id   AF-A0A832YB38-F1
#
_cell.length_a   1.000
_cell.length_b   1.000
_cell.length_c   1.000
_cell.angle_alpha   90.00
_cell.angle_beta   90.00
_cell.angle_gamma   90.00
#
_symmetry.space_group_name_H-M   'P 1'
#
loop_
_entity.id
_entity.type
_entity.pdbx_description
1 polymer ?
#
loop_
_entity_poly.entity_id
_entity_poly.type
_entity_poly.pdbx_seq_one_letter_code
_entity_poly.pdbx_strand_id
1 'polypeptide(L)'
;VGKDLRAGHSALNTQSMINRVETYFSGGSQISQWSVWTALETYLQIQEEFGWEPITAAYQEYYYNLTTQPSGDSAEFNEYAKWISIKTGYNMTSFLAAWGFPITETTQNAVDHLPVWTTDPLRGWVNEYDPETRYEVTSNVTITKADVEWLVYDNGTNTTWNVCWGLADGGTVQGNWDFCDSIGSDLSTGGNSHPLNGLFPATDYYWRLTAENGNGNWWDDSTRQFTTP
;
A
#
# COMPACT_ATOMS: atom_id res chain seq x y z
N VAL A 1 13.01 -21.21 23.72
CA VAL A 1 14.35 -21.04 23.09
C VAL A 1 14.41 -21.97 21.89
N GLY A 2 14.14 -21.44 20.70
CA GLY A 2 14.34 -22.14 19.43
C GLY A 2 15.72 -21.81 18.87
N LYS A 3 16.31 -22.69 18.07
CA LYS A 3 17.48 -22.33 17.25
C LYS A 3 17.09 -21.19 16.31
N ASP A 4 18.05 -20.35 15.95
CA ASP A 4 17.89 -19.39 14.86
C ASP A 4 17.34 -20.12 13.62
N LEU A 5 16.16 -19.70 13.15
CA LEU A 5 15.46 -20.33 12.03
C LEU A 5 16.30 -20.27 10.76
N ARG A 6 17.05 -19.17 10.56
CA ARG A 6 17.96 -18.99 9.43
C ARG A 6 19.15 -19.94 9.48
N ALA A 7 19.47 -20.51 10.65
CA ALA A 7 20.50 -21.52 10.85
C ALA A 7 19.96 -22.97 10.85
N GLY A 8 18.64 -23.16 10.74
CA GLY A 8 17.99 -24.46 10.81
C GLY A 8 18.18 -25.34 9.57
N HIS A 9 18.41 -24.72 8.40
CA HIS A 9 18.60 -25.43 7.13
C HIS A 9 19.49 -24.61 6.18
N SER A 10 20.32 -25.25 5.35
CA SER A 10 21.23 -24.53 4.45
C SER A 10 20.51 -23.64 3.43
N ALA A 11 19.29 -23.98 3.05
CA ALA A 11 18.45 -23.14 2.19
C ALA A 11 17.93 -21.87 2.89
N LEU A 12 17.96 -21.79 4.21
CA LEU A 12 17.46 -20.64 4.97
C LEU A 12 18.55 -19.62 5.33
N ASN A 13 19.80 -19.89 4.95
CA ASN A 13 20.87 -18.91 5.15
C ASN A 13 20.59 -17.62 4.36
N THR A 14 21.14 -16.50 4.83
CA THR A 14 20.89 -15.16 4.28
C THR A 14 21.15 -15.06 2.77
N GLN A 15 22.24 -15.65 2.27
CA GLN A 15 22.55 -15.58 0.84
C GLN A 15 21.53 -16.35 0.00
N SER A 16 21.11 -17.54 0.47
CA SER A 16 20.08 -18.34 -0.20
C SER A 16 18.71 -17.67 -0.18
N MET A 17 18.40 -16.89 0.86
CA MET A 17 17.18 -16.09 0.93
C MET A 17 17.25 -14.92 -0.06
N ILE A 18 18.32 -14.10 0.00
CA ILE A 18 18.49 -12.93 -0.87
C ILE A 18 18.37 -13.34 -2.34
N ASN A 19 19.15 -14.34 -2.75
CA ASN A 19 19.14 -14.81 -4.14
C ASN A 19 17.74 -15.28 -4.57
N ARG A 20 16.97 -15.92 -3.68
CA ARG A 20 15.65 -16.45 -4.00
C ARG A 20 14.62 -15.35 -4.15
N VAL A 21 14.60 -14.41 -3.20
CA VAL A 21 13.68 -13.26 -3.25
C VAL A 21 13.99 -12.41 -4.48
N GLU A 22 15.24 -12.03 -4.71
CA GLU A 22 15.61 -11.24 -5.89
C GLU A 22 15.31 -11.95 -7.20
N THR A 23 15.57 -13.27 -7.30
CA THR A 23 15.23 -14.05 -8.51
C THR A 23 13.72 -14.10 -8.74
N TYR A 24 12.92 -14.27 -7.68
CA TYR A 24 11.46 -14.33 -7.80
C TYR A 24 10.87 -12.99 -8.24
N PHE A 25 11.28 -11.90 -7.59
CA PHE A 25 10.77 -10.55 -7.88
C PHE A 25 11.26 -10.03 -9.23
N SER A 26 12.52 -10.29 -9.62
CA SER A 26 13.01 -9.97 -10.97
C SER A 26 12.33 -10.79 -12.07
N GLY A 27 11.77 -11.96 -11.74
CA GLY A 27 10.90 -12.75 -12.59
C GLY A 27 9.45 -12.25 -12.70
N GLY A 28 9.11 -11.15 -12.02
CA GLY A 28 7.79 -10.54 -12.00
C GLY A 28 6.83 -11.13 -10.98
N SER A 29 7.35 -11.77 -9.91
CA SER A 29 6.55 -12.31 -8.79
C SER A 29 5.38 -13.20 -9.23
N GLN A 30 5.61 -14.05 -10.24
CA GLN A 30 4.56 -14.90 -10.79
C GLN A 30 4.15 -15.96 -9.78
N ILE A 31 2.89 -15.94 -9.34
CA ILE A 31 2.36 -16.88 -8.33
C ILE A 31 2.54 -18.36 -8.73
N SER A 32 2.62 -18.66 -10.03
CA SER A 32 2.90 -20.01 -10.53
C SER A 32 4.31 -20.53 -10.19
N GLN A 33 5.24 -19.62 -9.86
CA GLN A 33 6.60 -19.93 -9.40
C GLN A 33 6.74 -19.90 -7.88
N TRP A 34 5.70 -19.45 -7.16
CA TRP A 34 5.64 -19.41 -5.70
C TRP A 34 5.51 -20.84 -5.15
N SER A 35 6.66 -21.46 -4.84
CA SER A 35 6.71 -22.87 -4.45
C SER A 35 7.79 -23.16 -3.42
N VAL A 36 7.57 -24.19 -2.59
CA VAL A 36 8.50 -24.75 -1.59
C VAL A 36 9.23 -23.66 -0.79
N TRP A 37 10.45 -23.33 -1.21
CA TRP A 37 11.34 -22.42 -0.52
C TRP A 37 10.98 -20.96 -0.77
N THR A 38 10.49 -20.61 -1.96
CA THR A 38 10.02 -19.24 -2.26
C THR A 38 8.77 -18.94 -1.45
N ALA A 39 7.84 -19.90 -1.43
CA ALA A 39 6.64 -19.81 -0.62
C ALA A 39 6.95 -19.65 0.87
N LEU A 40 7.91 -20.43 1.37
CA LEU A 40 8.33 -20.34 2.76
C LEU A 40 8.91 -18.96 3.13
N GLU A 41 9.62 -18.26 2.24
CA GLU A 41 10.15 -16.92 2.55
C GLU A 41 9.02 -15.91 2.84
N THR A 42 7.89 -15.97 2.13
CA THR A 42 6.72 -15.12 2.42
C THR A 42 6.27 -15.28 3.88
N TYR A 43 6.14 -16.51 4.35
CA TYR A 43 5.72 -16.79 5.73
C TYR A 43 6.81 -16.47 6.76
N LEU A 44 8.08 -16.69 6.42
CA LEU A 44 9.19 -16.37 7.32
C LEU A 44 9.32 -14.87 7.55
N GLN A 45 9.14 -14.04 6.52
CA GLN A 45 9.14 -12.58 6.68
C GLN A 45 8.02 -12.11 7.64
N ILE A 46 6.81 -12.68 7.52
CA ILE A 46 5.72 -12.42 8.47
C ILE A 46 6.09 -12.90 9.88
N GLN A 47 6.68 -14.10 9.99
CA GLN A 47 7.04 -14.69 11.28
C GLN A 47 8.16 -13.91 11.98
N GLU A 48 9.14 -13.40 11.23
CA GLU A 48 10.26 -12.63 11.76
C GLU A 48 9.81 -11.32 12.39
N GLU A 49 8.78 -10.69 11.82
CA GLU A 49 8.17 -9.47 12.36
C GLU A 49 7.18 -9.76 13.48
N PHE A 50 6.21 -10.64 13.23
CA PHE A 50 5.02 -10.78 14.10
C PHE A 50 5.04 -12.05 14.96
N GLY A 51 6.03 -12.92 14.80
CA GLY A 51 6.10 -14.21 15.47
C GLY A 51 5.18 -15.28 14.87
N TRP A 52 5.14 -16.45 15.51
CA TRP A 52 4.33 -17.59 15.05
C TRP A 52 2.84 -17.46 15.38
N GLU A 53 2.49 -16.71 16.42
CA GLU A 53 1.12 -16.65 16.93
C GLU A 53 0.14 -16.19 15.84
N PRO A 54 0.33 -15.07 15.13
CA PRO A 54 -0.62 -14.63 14.11
C PRO A 54 -0.83 -15.63 12.98
N ILE A 55 0.23 -16.30 12.55
CA ILE A 55 0.18 -17.32 11.50
C ILE A 55 -0.66 -18.51 11.97
N THR A 56 -0.38 -19.03 13.17
CA THR A 56 -1.14 -20.16 13.72
C THR A 56 -2.60 -19.81 13.98
N ALA A 57 -2.88 -18.61 14.49
CA ALA A 57 -4.24 -18.12 14.70
C ALA A 57 -4.99 -17.92 13.38
N ALA A 58 -4.33 -17.44 12.32
CA ALA A 58 -4.95 -17.29 11.00
C ALA A 58 -5.34 -18.65 10.42
N TYR A 59 -4.46 -19.64 10.52
CA TYR A 59 -4.78 -21.02 10.10
C TYR A 59 -5.89 -21.65 10.94
N GLN A 60 -5.96 -21.34 12.24
CA GLN A 60 -7.06 -21.82 13.08
C GLN A 60 -8.42 -21.32 12.56
N GLU A 61 -8.52 -20.03 12.22
CA GLU A 61 -9.75 -19.49 11.63
C GLU A 61 -10.05 -20.15 10.27
N TYR A 62 -9.04 -20.18 9.39
CA TYR A 62 -9.15 -20.68 8.03
C TYR A 62 -9.62 -22.15 7.95
N TYR A 63 -9.16 -23.02 8.85
CA TYR A 63 -9.49 -24.46 8.78
C TYR A 63 -10.66 -24.88 9.65
N TYR A 64 -10.97 -24.17 10.74
CA TYR A 64 -11.90 -24.67 11.75
C TYR A 64 -13.12 -23.79 11.99
N ASN A 65 -13.05 -22.49 11.68
CA ASN A 65 -14.11 -21.55 12.04
C ASN A 65 -14.91 -21.03 10.82
N LEU A 66 -14.54 -21.43 9.61
CA LEU A 66 -15.30 -21.13 8.40
C LEU A 66 -16.51 -22.04 8.26
N THR A 67 -17.66 -21.45 7.91
CA THR A 67 -18.90 -22.19 7.62
C THR A 67 -18.84 -22.90 6.27
N THR A 68 -18.04 -22.39 5.33
CA THR A 68 -17.76 -23.01 4.03
C THR A 68 -16.30 -22.77 3.71
N GLN A 69 -15.57 -23.84 3.40
CA GLN A 69 -14.15 -23.74 3.07
C GLN A 69 -14.01 -23.05 1.70
N PRO A 70 -13.13 -22.04 1.55
CA PRO A 70 -12.72 -21.57 0.24
C PRO A 70 -12.16 -22.74 -0.58
N SER A 71 -12.39 -22.71 -1.88
CA SER A 71 -11.87 -23.72 -2.79
C SER A 71 -11.34 -23.06 -4.05
N GLY A 72 -10.17 -23.53 -4.49
CA GLY A 72 -9.47 -22.99 -5.64
C GLY A 72 -8.60 -21.80 -5.26
N ASP A 73 -7.50 -21.65 -6.00
CA ASP A 73 -6.37 -20.78 -5.66
C ASP A 73 -6.80 -19.38 -5.20
N SER A 74 -7.61 -18.69 -5.99
CA SER A 74 -8.01 -17.31 -5.69
C SER A 74 -8.76 -17.19 -4.36
N ALA A 75 -9.73 -18.08 -4.09
CA ALA A 75 -10.52 -18.00 -2.87
C ALA A 75 -9.66 -18.32 -1.64
N GLU A 76 -8.78 -19.31 -1.76
CA GLU A 76 -7.89 -19.75 -0.68
C GLU A 76 -6.87 -18.66 -0.31
N PHE A 77 -6.23 -18.03 -1.30
CA PHE A 77 -5.30 -16.92 -1.07
C PHE A 77 -5.98 -15.72 -0.40
N ASN A 78 -7.18 -15.36 -0.86
CA ASN A 78 -7.91 -14.20 -0.35
C ASN A 78 -8.41 -14.42 1.09
N GLU A 79 -8.87 -15.62 1.42
CA GLU A 79 -9.30 -15.93 2.78
C GLU A 79 -8.09 -15.97 3.75
N TYR A 80 -6.96 -16.53 3.32
CA TYR A 80 -5.72 -16.44 4.10
C TYR A 80 -5.28 -14.99 4.32
N ALA A 81 -5.25 -14.17 3.25
CA ALA A 81 -4.84 -12.77 3.31
C ALA A 81 -5.70 -11.96 4.30
N LYS A 82 -7.01 -12.20 4.32
CA LYS A 82 -7.92 -11.60 5.28
C LYS A 82 -7.56 -11.99 6.72
N TRP A 83 -7.43 -13.29 7.00
CA TRP A 83 -7.17 -13.74 8.38
C TRP A 83 -5.80 -13.34 8.88
N ILE A 84 -4.74 -13.45 8.07
CA ILE A 84 -3.41 -13.03 8.49
C ILE A 84 -3.35 -11.54 8.76
N SER A 85 -4.08 -10.72 7.98
CA SER A 85 -4.21 -9.28 8.27
C SER A 85 -4.88 -9.04 9.62
N ILE A 86 -6.04 -9.67 9.86
CA ILE A 86 -6.76 -9.55 11.14
C ILE A 86 -5.91 -10.01 12.33
N LYS A 87 -5.13 -11.09 12.18
CA LYS A 87 -4.34 -11.66 13.29
C LYS A 87 -3.01 -10.95 13.53
N THR A 88 -2.42 -10.32 12.53
CA THR A 88 -1.25 -9.43 12.72
C THR A 88 -1.67 -8.05 13.23
N GLY A 89 -2.91 -7.64 12.97
CA GLY A 89 -3.40 -6.29 13.24
C GLY A 89 -2.99 -5.28 12.17
N TYR A 90 -2.41 -5.72 11.06
CA TYR A 90 -2.01 -4.90 9.93
C TYR A 90 -2.73 -5.33 8.65
N ASN A 91 -2.96 -4.39 7.74
CA ASN A 91 -3.38 -4.70 6.39
C ASN A 91 -2.18 -5.31 5.64
N MET A 92 -2.23 -6.62 5.40
CA MET A 92 -1.16 -7.38 4.74
C MET A 92 -1.37 -7.49 3.22
N THR A 93 -2.41 -6.88 2.67
CA THR A 93 -2.82 -7.09 1.27
C THR A 93 -1.76 -6.59 0.28
N SER A 94 -1.18 -5.42 0.48
CA SER A 94 -0.10 -4.90 -0.37
C SER A 94 1.13 -5.82 -0.35
N PHE A 95 1.56 -6.26 0.83
CA PHE A 95 2.68 -7.19 0.98
C PHE A 95 2.43 -8.53 0.29
N LEU A 96 1.24 -9.12 0.46
CA LEU A 96 0.89 -10.40 -0.18
C LEU A 96 0.71 -10.25 -1.70
N ALA A 97 0.17 -9.13 -2.17
CA ALA A 97 0.07 -8.81 -3.58
C ALA A 97 1.47 -8.68 -4.23
N ALA A 98 2.44 -8.07 -3.53
CA ALA A 98 3.84 -8.02 -3.99
C ALA A 98 4.46 -9.41 -4.17
N TRP A 99 4.06 -10.37 -3.33
CA TRP A 99 4.42 -11.79 -3.49
C TRP A 99 3.63 -12.52 -4.60
N GLY A 100 2.75 -11.84 -5.31
CA GLY A 100 1.98 -12.37 -6.44
C GLY A 100 0.58 -12.88 -6.09
N PHE A 101 0.12 -12.73 -4.86
CA PHE A 101 -1.19 -13.26 -4.47
C PHE A 101 -2.29 -12.50 -5.24
N PRO A 102 -3.32 -13.20 -5.76
CA PRO A 102 -4.40 -12.59 -6.54
C PRO A 102 -5.41 -11.90 -5.60
N ILE A 103 -4.97 -10.86 -4.90
CA ILE A 103 -5.79 -10.13 -3.93
C ILE A 103 -6.94 -9.42 -4.65
N THR A 104 -8.15 -9.61 -4.12
CA THR A 104 -9.39 -9.00 -4.64
C THR A 104 -9.76 -7.75 -3.86
N GLU A 105 -10.52 -6.86 -4.49
CA GLU A 105 -11.10 -5.68 -3.85
C GLU A 105 -11.97 -6.05 -2.62
N THR A 106 -12.68 -7.18 -2.68
CA THR A 106 -13.46 -7.68 -1.52
C THR A 106 -12.57 -7.94 -0.31
N THR A 107 -11.39 -8.52 -0.52
CA THR A 107 -10.43 -8.77 0.57
C THR A 107 -9.78 -7.48 1.05
N GLN A 108 -9.41 -6.56 0.14
CA GLN A 108 -8.90 -5.23 0.51
C GLN A 108 -9.90 -4.50 1.42
N ASN A 109 -11.15 -4.39 0.97
CA ASN A 109 -12.24 -3.75 1.71
C ASN A 109 -12.47 -4.40 3.09
N ALA A 110 -12.31 -5.73 3.20
CA ALA A 110 -12.52 -6.45 4.46
C ALA A 110 -11.49 -6.11 5.54
N VAL A 111 -10.28 -5.68 5.15
CA VAL A 111 -9.17 -5.38 6.07
C VAL A 111 -8.76 -3.91 6.05
N ASP A 112 -9.50 -3.09 5.30
CA ASP A 112 -9.20 -1.69 5.02
C ASP A 112 -9.10 -0.78 6.26
N HIS A 113 -9.74 -1.21 7.35
CA HIS A 113 -9.74 -0.53 8.64
C HIS A 113 -8.45 -0.74 9.45
N LEU A 114 -7.55 -1.64 9.02
CA LEU A 114 -6.27 -1.89 9.67
C LEU A 114 -5.18 -0.96 9.10
N PRO A 115 -4.14 -0.58 9.88
CA PRO A 115 -3.00 0.14 9.33
C PRO A 115 -2.19 -0.74 8.37
N VAL A 116 -1.57 -0.15 7.34
CA VAL A 116 -0.64 -0.88 6.44
C VAL A 116 0.65 -1.23 7.17
N TRP A 117 1.22 -2.39 6.86
CA TRP A 117 2.58 -2.74 7.29
C TRP A 117 3.62 -2.00 6.42
N THR A 118 3.93 -0.75 6.79
CA THR A 118 4.83 0.13 6.01
C THR A 118 6.31 -0.11 6.25
N THR A 119 6.67 -1.06 7.12
CA THR A 119 8.04 -1.50 7.39
C THR A 119 8.31 -2.92 6.89
N ASP A 120 7.49 -3.41 5.95
CA ASP A 120 7.70 -4.73 5.36
C ASP A 120 9.06 -4.82 4.63
N PRO A 121 9.72 -5.99 4.66
CA PRO A 121 11.09 -6.12 4.18
C PRO A 121 11.25 -6.03 2.67
N LEU A 122 10.17 -5.95 1.88
CA LEU A 122 10.26 -5.79 0.42
C LEU A 122 10.45 -4.32 0.03
N ARG A 123 9.92 -3.38 0.83
CA ARG A 123 10.06 -1.93 0.64
C ARG A 123 11.53 -1.53 0.64
N GLY A 124 11.92 -0.78 -0.39
CA GLY A 124 13.31 -0.34 -0.56
C GLY A 124 14.29 -1.45 -0.95
N TRP A 125 13.81 -2.64 -1.32
CA TRP A 125 14.65 -3.75 -1.78
C TRP A 125 14.21 -4.32 -3.13
N VAL A 126 13.10 -5.07 -3.17
CA VAL A 126 12.67 -5.81 -4.37
C VAL A 126 11.29 -5.43 -4.87
N ASN A 127 10.53 -4.64 -4.11
CA ASN A 127 9.22 -4.19 -4.51
C ASN A 127 9.05 -2.69 -4.24
N GLU A 128 8.64 -1.96 -5.28
CA GLU A 128 8.27 -0.57 -5.21
C GLU A 128 6.76 -0.47 -4.99
N TYR A 129 6.32 0.21 -3.93
CA TYR A 129 4.91 0.40 -3.63
C TYR A 129 4.45 1.79 -4.03
N ASP A 130 3.32 1.87 -4.72
CA ASP A 130 2.60 3.13 -4.89
C ASP A 130 1.96 3.53 -3.57
N PRO A 131 1.85 4.83 -3.28
CA PRO A 131 1.21 5.27 -2.07
C PRO A 131 -0.32 5.16 -2.17
N GLU A 132 -0.98 5.32 -1.04
CA GLU A 132 -2.43 5.37 -0.93
C GLU A 132 -2.82 6.50 0.02
N THR A 133 -3.77 7.33 -0.40
CA THR A 133 -4.34 8.40 0.42
C THR A 133 -5.81 8.14 0.72
N ARG A 134 -6.31 8.81 1.77
CA ARG A 134 -7.71 8.78 2.18
C ARG A 134 -8.17 10.14 2.69
N TYR A 135 -9.49 10.30 2.77
CA TYR A 135 -10.13 11.46 3.40
C TYR A 135 -9.66 12.79 2.81
N GLU A 136 -9.45 12.84 1.50
CA GLU A 136 -9.03 14.04 0.80
C GLU A 136 -10.19 15.04 0.75
N VAL A 137 -10.00 16.20 1.38
CA VAL A 137 -11.02 17.23 1.53
C VAL A 137 -10.42 18.63 1.39
N THR A 138 -11.26 19.61 1.08
CA THR A 138 -10.91 21.02 1.16
C THR A 138 -11.57 21.65 2.39
N SER A 139 -10.82 22.43 3.16
CA SER A 139 -11.28 23.17 4.34
C SER A 139 -10.86 24.64 4.27
N ASN A 140 -11.29 25.44 5.25
CA ASN A 140 -10.90 26.85 5.42
C ASN A 140 -11.00 27.71 4.14
N VAL A 141 -11.99 27.43 3.29
CA VAL A 141 -12.16 28.13 2.02
C VAL A 141 -12.55 29.59 2.25
N THR A 142 -11.76 30.49 1.69
CA THR A 142 -11.98 31.94 1.66
C THR A 142 -11.97 32.42 0.20
N ILE A 143 -12.23 33.71 0.00
CA ILE A 143 -12.21 34.34 -1.32
C ILE A 143 -10.86 34.23 -2.07
N THR A 144 -9.76 33.95 -1.37
CA THR A 144 -8.39 33.95 -1.97
C THR A 144 -7.52 32.77 -1.52
N LYS A 145 -8.04 31.89 -0.67
CA LYS A 145 -7.28 30.77 -0.08
C LYS A 145 -8.18 29.58 0.22
N ALA A 146 -7.61 28.40 0.26
CA ALA A 146 -8.23 27.19 0.80
C ALA A 146 -7.12 26.28 1.36
N ASP A 147 -7.44 25.43 2.32
CA ASP A 147 -6.55 24.36 2.74
C ASP A 147 -7.04 23.06 2.13
N VAL A 148 -6.13 22.28 1.55
CA VAL A 148 -6.42 20.89 1.16
C VAL A 148 -5.79 19.96 2.18
N GLU A 149 -6.53 18.93 2.58
CA GLU A 149 -6.17 18.01 3.65
C GLU A 149 -6.36 16.57 3.19
N TRP A 150 -5.49 15.67 3.62
CA TRP A 150 -5.57 14.24 3.33
C TRP A 150 -4.88 13.41 4.39
N LEU A 151 -5.17 12.12 4.42
CA LEU A 151 -4.46 11.09 5.18
C LEU A 151 -3.58 10.29 4.23
N VAL A 152 -2.28 10.19 4.50
CA VAL A 152 -1.42 9.18 3.87
C VAL A 152 -1.65 7.87 4.62
N TYR A 153 -2.28 6.90 3.96
CA TYR A 153 -2.58 5.58 4.51
C TYR A 153 -1.45 4.57 4.23
N ASP A 154 -0.97 4.53 2.99
CA ASP A 154 0.29 3.89 2.59
C ASP A 154 1.23 4.97 2.04
N ASN A 155 2.45 5.05 2.56
CA ASN A 155 3.44 6.02 2.11
C ASN A 155 4.18 5.61 0.83
N GLY A 156 3.93 4.41 0.32
CA GLY A 156 4.62 3.87 -0.84
C GLY A 156 6.11 3.61 -0.57
N THR A 157 6.91 3.65 -1.63
CA THR A 157 8.38 3.54 -1.58
C THR A 157 8.98 4.65 -2.44
N ASN A 158 10.07 5.29 -1.96
CA ASN A 158 10.82 6.34 -2.65
C ASN A 158 9.93 7.40 -3.32
N THR A 159 8.90 7.89 -2.63
CA THR A 159 7.84 8.70 -3.24
C THR A 159 8.20 10.19 -3.25
N THR A 160 7.94 10.89 -4.36
CA THR A 160 8.03 12.36 -4.44
C THR A 160 6.66 12.94 -4.75
N TRP A 161 6.12 13.75 -3.85
CA TRP A 161 4.72 14.18 -3.84
C TRP A 161 4.52 15.60 -4.34
N ASN A 162 3.46 15.79 -5.12
CA ASN A 162 2.95 17.09 -5.51
C ASN A 162 1.43 17.18 -5.29
N VAL A 163 0.95 18.40 -5.09
CA VAL A 163 -0.47 18.74 -5.16
C VAL A 163 -0.69 19.63 -6.36
N CYS A 164 -1.59 19.22 -7.23
CA CYS A 164 -1.92 19.94 -8.45
C CYS A 164 -3.34 20.48 -8.37
N TRP A 165 -3.55 21.73 -8.78
CA TRP A 165 -4.87 22.35 -8.79
C TRP A 165 -5.03 23.38 -9.91
N GLY A 166 -6.27 23.68 -10.27
CA GLY A 166 -6.58 24.61 -11.34
C GLY A 166 -8.08 24.84 -11.55
N LEU A 167 -8.40 25.69 -12.52
CA LEU A 167 -9.77 26.03 -12.92
C LEU A 167 -10.44 24.94 -13.76
N ALA A 168 -9.64 24.02 -14.29
CA ALA A 168 -10.10 22.83 -15.01
C ALA A 168 -9.52 21.58 -14.35
N ASP A 169 -10.26 20.48 -14.44
CA ASP A 169 -9.76 19.16 -14.06
C ASP A 169 -8.68 18.72 -15.05
N GLY A 170 -7.42 18.69 -14.57
CA GLY A 170 -6.27 18.25 -15.36
C GLY A 170 -6.16 16.72 -15.48
N GLY A 171 -7.00 15.97 -14.76
CA GLY A 171 -6.98 14.50 -14.74
C GLY A 171 -5.68 13.96 -14.17
N THR A 172 -5.08 12.98 -14.86
CA THR A 172 -3.81 12.34 -14.49
C THR A 172 -2.61 12.87 -15.29
N VAL A 173 -2.71 14.08 -15.82
CA VAL A 173 -1.66 14.70 -16.64
C VAL A 173 -1.23 16.01 -15.98
N GLN A 174 -0.03 16.02 -15.40
CA GLN A 174 0.47 17.15 -14.63
C GLN A 174 0.42 18.47 -15.40
N GLY A 175 0.78 18.47 -16.69
CA GLY A 175 0.80 19.67 -17.53
C GLY A 175 -0.57 20.25 -17.89
N ASN A 176 -1.67 19.59 -17.53
CA ASN A 176 -3.01 20.12 -17.72
C ASN A 176 -3.51 20.93 -16.50
N TRP A 177 -2.78 20.89 -15.39
CA TRP A 177 -3.11 21.65 -14.18
C TRP A 177 -2.47 23.04 -14.24
N ASP A 178 -3.16 24.06 -13.72
CA ASP A 178 -2.65 25.44 -13.69
C ASP A 178 -1.46 25.58 -12.73
N PHE A 179 -1.51 24.86 -11.60
CA PHE A 179 -0.49 24.84 -10.57
C PHE A 179 -0.20 23.40 -10.13
N CYS A 180 1.06 23.15 -9.79
CA CYS A 180 1.50 21.91 -9.14
C CYS A 180 2.65 22.24 -8.20
N ASP A 181 2.39 22.15 -6.89
CA ASP A 181 3.39 22.40 -5.86
C ASP A 181 3.97 21.10 -5.34
N SER A 182 5.28 21.09 -5.10
CA SER A 182 5.98 20.01 -4.40
C SER A 182 5.62 20.05 -2.91
N ILE A 183 5.18 18.90 -2.37
CA ILE A 183 4.85 18.73 -0.95
C ILE A 183 6.03 18.14 -0.18
N GLY A 184 6.83 17.28 -0.82
CA GLY A 184 8.00 16.64 -0.22
C GLY A 184 8.24 15.24 -0.77
N SER A 185 9.18 14.53 -0.16
CA SER A 185 9.46 13.12 -0.46
C SER A 185 9.26 12.25 0.77
N ASP A 186 8.94 10.98 0.55
CA ASP A 186 8.82 9.94 1.58
C ASP A 186 7.95 10.37 2.77
N LEU A 187 6.78 10.94 2.48
CA LEU A 187 5.85 11.39 3.51
C LEU A 187 5.51 10.25 4.47
N SER A 188 5.50 10.54 5.77
CA SER A 188 5.05 9.56 6.77
C SER A 188 3.53 9.35 6.68
N THR A 189 3.06 8.16 7.04
CA THR A 189 1.63 7.91 7.26
C THR A 189 1.05 8.90 8.26
N GLY A 190 -0.15 9.39 8.03
CA GLY A 190 -0.80 10.39 8.87
C GLY A 190 -1.42 11.56 8.11
N GLY A 191 -2.04 12.45 8.86
CA GLY A 191 -2.72 13.63 8.32
C GLY A 191 -1.71 14.64 7.77
N ASN A 192 -1.99 15.15 6.59
CA ASN A 192 -1.20 16.15 5.89
C ASN A 192 -2.13 17.27 5.38
N SER A 193 -1.57 18.45 5.17
CA SER A 193 -2.29 19.57 4.58
C SER A 193 -1.37 20.47 3.74
N HIS A 194 -1.96 21.16 2.76
CA HIS A 194 -1.26 22.15 1.94
C HIS A 194 -2.18 23.36 1.67
N PRO A 195 -1.70 24.61 1.90
CA PRO A 195 -2.50 25.79 1.63
C PRO A 195 -2.44 26.20 0.16
N LEU A 196 -3.61 26.34 -0.47
CA LEU A 196 -3.77 26.96 -1.78
C LEU A 196 -3.98 28.46 -1.60
N ASN A 197 -3.15 29.28 -2.28
CA ASN A 197 -3.17 30.73 -2.15
C ASN A 197 -3.38 31.41 -3.51
N GLY A 198 -3.88 32.65 -3.50
CA GLY A 198 -4.04 33.45 -4.72
C GLY A 198 -5.26 33.06 -5.55
N LEU A 199 -6.27 32.46 -4.91
CA LEU A 199 -7.51 32.06 -5.56
C LEU A 199 -8.37 33.28 -5.94
N PHE A 200 -9.22 33.12 -6.95
CA PHE A 200 -10.22 34.13 -7.33
C PHE A 200 -11.54 33.88 -6.58
N PRO A 201 -12.33 34.92 -6.27
CA PRO A 201 -13.65 34.78 -5.63
C PRO A 201 -14.66 34.15 -6.58
N ALA A 202 -15.72 33.53 -6.02
CA ALA A 202 -16.82 32.91 -6.76
C ALA A 202 -16.36 32.00 -7.93
N THR A 203 -15.30 31.21 -7.68
CA THR A 203 -14.60 30.44 -8.71
C THR A 203 -14.48 28.97 -8.30
N ASP A 204 -14.78 28.07 -9.23
CA ASP A 204 -14.60 26.63 -9.05
C ASP A 204 -13.14 26.25 -9.26
N TYR A 205 -12.61 25.42 -8.37
CA TYR A 205 -11.28 24.85 -8.43
C TYR A 205 -11.35 23.34 -8.30
N TYR A 206 -10.45 22.68 -9.03
CA TYR A 206 -10.21 21.24 -8.98
C TYR A 206 -8.82 20.99 -8.41
N TRP A 207 -8.61 19.88 -7.71
CA TRP A 207 -7.29 19.48 -7.25
C TRP A 207 -7.13 17.97 -7.12
N ARG A 208 -5.88 17.52 -7.17
CA ARG A 208 -5.46 16.12 -6.98
C ARG A 208 -4.07 16.03 -6.37
N LEU A 209 -3.81 14.91 -5.71
CA LEU A 209 -2.47 14.49 -5.30
C LEU A 209 -1.83 13.63 -6.39
N THR A 210 -0.52 13.78 -6.55
CA THR A 210 0.30 12.89 -7.37
C THR A 210 1.61 12.59 -6.65
N ALA A 211 2.13 11.38 -6.86
CA ALA A 211 3.42 10.96 -6.36
C ALA A 211 4.18 10.23 -7.46
N GLU A 212 5.48 10.46 -7.56
CA GLU A 212 6.37 9.72 -8.45
C GLU A 212 7.25 8.76 -7.64
N ASN A 213 7.39 7.52 -8.12
CA ASN A 213 8.31 6.51 -7.61
C ASN A 213 8.87 5.65 -8.76
N GLY A 214 9.51 4.51 -8.43
CA GLY A 214 10.02 3.57 -9.44
C GLY A 214 8.96 2.94 -10.36
N ASN A 215 7.66 2.97 -10.00
CA ASN A 215 6.55 2.51 -10.84
C ASN A 215 6.02 3.61 -11.79
N GLY A 216 6.48 4.86 -11.63
CA GLY A 216 6.06 6.01 -12.41
C GLY A 216 5.18 6.98 -11.61
N ASN A 217 4.25 7.64 -12.29
CA ASN A 217 3.38 8.64 -11.67
C ASN A 217 2.08 8.02 -11.18
N TRP A 218 1.93 7.98 -9.86
CA TRP A 218 0.68 7.72 -9.18
C TRP A 218 -0.15 9.00 -9.07
N TRP A 219 -1.48 8.85 -9.17
CA TRP A 219 -2.46 9.89 -8.88
C TRP A 219 -3.49 9.29 -7.92
N ASP A 220 -4.06 10.12 -7.04
CA ASP A 220 -5.18 9.72 -6.18
C ASP A 220 -6.37 9.18 -7.00
N ASP A 221 -7.37 8.57 -6.36
CA ASP A 221 -8.43 7.85 -7.09
C ASP A 221 -9.35 8.76 -7.93
N SER A 222 -9.50 10.02 -7.53
CA SER A 222 -10.50 10.92 -8.10
C SER A 222 -10.22 12.39 -7.81
N THR A 223 -10.64 13.26 -8.74
CA THR A 223 -10.52 14.71 -8.61
C THR A 223 -11.42 15.27 -7.51
N ARG A 224 -10.88 16.16 -6.68
CA ARG A 224 -11.65 16.92 -5.69
C ARG A 224 -12.00 18.31 -6.25
N GLN A 225 -13.16 18.84 -5.85
CA GLN A 225 -13.64 20.15 -6.30
C GLN A 225 -14.10 20.99 -5.10
N PHE A 226 -13.85 22.31 -5.16
CA PHE A 226 -14.42 23.29 -4.25
C PHE A 226 -14.68 24.61 -4.96
N THR A 227 -15.51 25.47 -4.36
CA THR A 227 -15.83 26.81 -4.88
C THR A 227 -15.46 27.85 -3.84
N THR A 228 -14.71 28.88 -4.25
CA THR A 228 -14.45 30.04 -3.39
C THR A 228 -15.72 30.88 -3.21
N PRO A 229 -15.96 31.47 -2.02
CA PRO A 229 -17.06 32.39 -1.79
C PRO A 229 -17.04 33.65 -2.69
#